data_AF-A0A8C6AD20-F1
#
_entry.id   AF-A0A8C6AD20-F1
#
_cell.length_a   1.000
_cell.length_b   1.000
_cell.length_c   1.000
_cell.angle_alpha   90.00
_cell.angle_beta   90.00
_cell.angle_gamma   90.00
#
_symmetry.space_group_name_H-M   'P 1'
#
loop_
_entity.id
_entity.type
_entity.pdbx_description
1 polymer ?
#
loop_
_entity_poly.entity_id
_entity_poly.type
_entity_poly.pdbx_seq_one_letter_code
_entity_poly.pdbx_strand_id
1 'polypeptide(L)'
;MAALTHLLVCVFGMGSWVAINGLWVELPLLVTELPEGWYLPSYLTVVIQLANVGPLLVTLLHHFRPGCLPEVPVVFAVLVVGTVACVLFAFLWNMTSWVLGGQHSIAFIVLTFLLALVDCTSSVTFLPFMSRLPTHYLTTFFVGEGFSGLLPALVALAQGSGITSCVNVTETLVSTSSPVTSRKTYVTQVSALPGGPHSAGDRLRGLQHGHGCDEPLPAPAGPLGWGSPHRALLGAVHGHSQLRQGHAGCDPAR
;
A
#
# COMPACT_ATOMS: atom_id res chain seq x y z
N MET A 1 -18.38 29.31 12.67
CA MET A 1 -17.51 29.38 11.47
C MET A 1 -16.29 28.46 11.58
N ALA A 2 -15.49 28.53 12.66
CA ALA A 2 -14.30 27.69 12.82
C ALA A 2 -14.57 26.16 12.80
N ALA A 3 -15.59 25.68 13.51
CA ALA A 3 -15.92 24.24 13.53
C ALA A 3 -16.29 23.70 12.14
N LEU A 4 -17.06 24.46 11.36
CA LEU A 4 -17.42 24.10 9.99
C LEU A 4 -16.17 23.99 9.10
N THR A 5 -15.25 24.95 9.20
CA THR A 5 -14.00 24.89 8.43
C THR A 5 -13.12 23.71 8.84
N HIS A 6 -13.06 23.35 10.13
CA HIS A 6 -12.36 22.14 10.57
C HIS A 6 -13.00 20.88 10.01
N LEU A 7 -14.33 20.80 9.99
CA LEU A 7 -15.04 19.67 9.40
C LEU A 7 -14.76 19.54 7.90
N LEU A 8 -14.84 20.65 7.15
CA LEU A 8 -14.56 20.66 5.72
C LEU A 8 -13.11 20.26 5.41
N VAL A 9 -12.16 20.78 6.17
CA VAL A 9 -10.73 20.42 6.05
C VAL A 9 -10.48 18.96 6.40
N CYS A 10 -11.17 18.44 7.40
CA CYS A 10 -11.08 17.04 7.80
C CYS A 10 -11.61 16.11 6.69
N VAL A 11 -12.78 16.42 6.13
CA VAL A 11 -13.36 15.66 5.00
C VAL A 11 -12.47 15.77 3.76
N PHE A 12 -11.90 16.96 3.51
CA PHE A 12 -10.97 17.18 2.41
C PHE A 12 -9.70 16.35 2.54
N GLY A 13 -9.10 16.28 3.74
CA GLY A 13 -7.95 15.42 4.02
C GLY A 13 -8.29 13.94 4.05
N MET A 14 -9.53 13.56 4.37
CA MET A 14 -9.96 12.16 4.31
C MET A 14 -10.05 11.66 2.86
N GLY A 15 -10.48 12.51 1.93
CA GLY A 15 -10.71 12.15 0.54
C GLY A 15 -9.47 11.77 -0.27
N SER A 16 -8.26 12.02 0.24
CA SER A 16 -7.00 11.75 -0.46
C SER A 16 -6.55 10.29 -0.45
N TRP A 17 -6.99 9.49 0.53
CA TRP A 17 -6.56 8.09 0.69
C TRP A 17 -7.71 7.13 1.01
N VAL A 18 -8.93 7.62 1.21
CA VAL A 18 -10.07 6.79 1.65
C VAL A 18 -10.40 5.67 0.65
N ALA A 19 -10.20 5.92 -0.65
CA ALA A 19 -10.48 4.94 -1.70
C ALA A 19 -9.51 3.75 -1.64
N ILE A 20 -8.20 4.02 -1.65
CA ILE A 20 -7.18 2.96 -1.57
C ILE A 20 -7.20 2.26 -0.21
N ASN A 21 -7.40 3.00 0.89
CA ASN A 21 -7.55 2.39 2.21
C ASN A 21 -8.78 1.47 2.29
N GLY A 22 -9.92 1.88 1.72
CA GLY A 22 -11.09 1.02 1.64
C GLY A 22 -10.84 -0.24 0.82
N LEU A 23 -10.13 -0.12 -0.31
CA LEU A 23 -9.75 -1.26 -1.14
C LEU A 23 -8.88 -2.27 -0.36
N TRP A 24 -7.93 -1.80 0.44
CA TRP A 24 -7.08 -2.68 1.27
C TRP A 24 -7.85 -3.41 2.36
N VAL A 25 -8.83 -2.75 2.97
CA VAL A 25 -9.65 -3.37 4.01
C VAL A 25 -10.59 -4.43 3.43
N GLU A 26 -11.13 -4.20 2.23
CA GLU A 26 -12.00 -5.15 1.52
C GLU A 26 -11.23 -6.28 0.82
N LEU A 27 -9.90 -6.18 0.75
CA LEU A 27 -9.05 -7.10 0.02
C LEU A 27 -9.31 -8.60 0.30
N PRO A 28 -9.56 -9.05 1.55
CA PRO A 28 -9.86 -10.46 1.82
C PRO A 28 -11.08 -11.00 1.08
N LEU A 29 -12.08 -10.14 0.80
CA LEU A 29 -13.26 -10.49 0.02
C LEU A 29 -12.98 -10.42 -1.49
N LEU A 30 -12.19 -9.46 -1.94
CA LEU A 30 -11.84 -9.34 -3.35
C LEU A 30 -11.02 -10.54 -3.84
N VAL A 31 -10.13 -11.08 -3.00
CA VAL A 31 -9.30 -12.25 -3.32
C VAL A 31 -10.14 -13.51 -3.60
N THR A 32 -11.38 -13.61 -3.08
CA THR A 32 -12.24 -14.76 -3.34
C THR A 32 -13.06 -14.63 -4.63
N GLU A 33 -13.30 -13.40 -5.09
CA GLU A 33 -14.13 -13.12 -6.27
C GLU A 33 -13.29 -12.90 -7.55
N LEU A 34 -12.12 -12.28 -7.43
CA LEU A 34 -11.29 -11.93 -8.56
C LEU A 34 -10.38 -13.11 -9.00
N PRO A 35 -10.19 -13.32 -10.32
CA PRO A 35 -9.39 -14.42 -10.86
C PRO A 35 -7.91 -14.38 -10.46
N GLU A 36 -7.38 -13.23 -10.03
CA GLU A 36 -6.01 -13.07 -9.54
C GLU A 36 -5.75 -13.76 -8.19
N GLY A 37 -6.78 -13.96 -7.37
CA GLY A 37 -6.65 -14.54 -6.04
C GLY A 37 -5.59 -13.84 -5.18
N TRP A 38 -4.74 -14.61 -4.50
CA TRP A 38 -3.71 -14.10 -3.58
C TRP A 38 -2.54 -13.35 -4.26
N TYR A 39 -2.51 -13.27 -5.59
CA TYR A 39 -1.58 -12.38 -6.29
C TYR A 39 -2.07 -10.93 -6.32
N LEU A 40 -3.36 -10.70 -6.05
CA LEU A 40 -3.98 -9.37 -6.09
C LEU A 40 -3.28 -8.33 -5.18
N PRO A 41 -2.95 -8.60 -3.90
CA PRO A 41 -2.18 -7.65 -3.08
C PRO A 41 -0.85 -7.20 -3.71
N SER A 42 -0.18 -8.12 -4.40
CA SER A 42 1.09 -7.81 -5.08
C SER A 42 0.85 -6.87 -6.27
N TYR A 43 -0.20 -7.12 -7.06
CA TYR A 43 -0.57 -6.25 -8.18
C TYR A 43 -0.97 -4.85 -7.73
N LEU A 44 -1.81 -4.74 -6.70
CA LEU A 44 -2.17 -3.47 -6.06
C LEU A 44 -0.93 -2.70 -5.63
N THR A 45 -0.01 -3.36 -4.92
CA THR A 45 1.20 -2.72 -4.43
C THR A 45 2.02 -2.16 -5.59
N VAL A 46 2.30 -2.97 -6.61
CA VAL A 46 3.06 -2.50 -7.79
C VAL A 46 2.38 -1.31 -8.46
N VAL A 47 1.07 -1.38 -8.64
CA VAL A 47 0.27 -0.33 -9.28
C VAL A 47 0.28 0.98 -8.49
N ILE A 48 0.12 0.91 -7.16
CA ILE A 48 0.21 2.07 -6.27
C ILE A 48 1.62 2.66 -6.32
N GLN A 49 2.66 1.83 -6.34
CA GLN A 49 4.04 2.32 -6.44
C GLN A 49 4.30 3.04 -7.78
N LEU A 50 3.75 2.54 -8.89
CA LEU A 50 3.83 3.21 -10.20
C LEU A 50 3.08 4.54 -10.21
N ALA A 51 2.01 4.67 -9.43
CA ALA A 51 1.21 5.88 -9.32
C ALA A 51 1.96 7.09 -8.72
N ASN A 52 3.12 6.87 -8.08
CA ASN A 52 4.05 7.94 -7.67
C ASN A 52 4.53 8.82 -8.85
N VAL A 53 4.31 8.39 -10.10
CA VAL A 53 4.46 9.25 -11.28
C VAL A 53 3.60 10.52 -11.20
N GLY A 54 2.47 10.50 -10.48
CA GLY A 54 1.59 11.66 -10.29
C GLY A 54 2.30 12.84 -9.60
N PRO A 55 2.79 12.67 -8.36
CA PRO A 55 3.64 13.67 -7.70
C PRO A 55 4.84 14.14 -8.53
N LEU A 56 5.51 13.21 -9.23
CA LEU A 56 6.65 13.54 -10.09
C LEU A 56 6.22 14.47 -11.23
N LEU A 57 5.10 14.16 -11.89
CA LEU A 57 4.54 14.95 -12.97
C LEU A 57 4.16 16.35 -12.49
N VAL A 58 3.48 16.46 -11.34
CA VAL A 58 3.13 17.75 -10.73
C VAL A 58 4.38 18.57 -10.41
N THR A 59 5.40 17.95 -9.84
CA THR A 59 6.66 18.61 -9.49
C THR A 59 7.39 19.10 -10.75
N LEU A 60 7.48 18.26 -11.77
CA LEU A 60 8.11 18.59 -13.05
C LEU A 60 7.38 19.72 -13.76
N LEU A 61 6.04 19.71 -13.71
CA LEU A 61 5.21 20.73 -14.32
C LEU A 61 5.35 22.09 -13.61
N HIS A 62 5.44 22.09 -12.28
CA HIS A 62 5.79 23.29 -11.51
C HIS A 62 7.20 23.80 -11.82
N HIS A 63 8.16 22.89 -12.04
CA HIS A 63 9.53 23.25 -12.40
C HIS A 63 9.63 23.90 -13.78
N PHE A 64 8.98 23.34 -14.80
CA PHE A 64 9.05 23.88 -16.17
C PHE A 64 8.11 25.07 -16.43
N ARG A 65 7.00 25.18 -15.70
CA ARG A 65 6.00 26.25 -15.89
C ARG A 65 5.59 26.87 -14.54
N PRO A 66 6.52 27.54 -13.83
CA PRO A 66 6.21 28.19 -12.56
C PRO A 66 5.12 29.26 -12.77
N GLY A 67 3.99 29.12 -12.07
CA GLY A 67 2.87 30.07 -12.10
C GLY A 67 1.76 29.79 -13.12
N CYS A 68 1.90 28.78 -13.99
CA CYS A 68 0.81 28.40 -14.90
C CYS A 68 -0.24 27.46 -14.28
N LEU A 69 0.02 26.90 -13.09
CA LEU A 69 -0.90 26.02 -12.39
C LEU A 69 -1.42 26.67 -11.11
N PRO A 70 -2.58 27.35 -11.17
CA PRO A 70 -3.28 27.73 -9.96
C PRO A 70 -3.68 26.45 -9.19
N GLU A 71 -3.48 26.49 -7.87
CA GLU A 71 -3.66 25.35 -6.97
C GLU A 71 -5.12 24.92 -6.92
N VAL A 72 -6.05 25.88 -6.97
CA VAL A 72 -7.49 25.62 -6.87
C VAL A 72 -8.02 24.79 -8.05
N PRO A 73 -7.77 25.16 -9.33
CA PRO A 73 -8.15 24.31 -10.46
C PRO A 73 -7.49 22.92 -10.46
N VAL A 74 -6.24 22.79 -9.99
CA VAL A 74 -5.57 21.49 -9.88
C VAL A 74 -6.28 20.60 -8.87
N VAL A 75 -6.55 21.12 -7.66
CA VAL A 75 -7.29 20.40 -6.62
C VAL A 75 -8.67 19.98 -7.13
N PHE A 76 -9.39 20.88 -7.79
CA PHE A 76 -10.70 20.57 -8.36
C PHE A 76 -10.64 19.49 -9.44
N ALA A 77 -9.65 19.56 -10.34
CA ALA A 77 -9.45 18.53 -11.37
C ALA A 77 -9.15 17.15 -10.74
N VAL A 78 -8.28 17.10 -9.73
CA VAL A 78 -7.95 15.87 -9.00
C VAL A 78 -9.19 15.28 -8.33
N LEU A 79 -10.00 16.11 -7.66
CA LEU A 79 -11.26 15.67 -7.02
C LEU A 79 -12.29 15.15 -8.04
N VAL A 80 -12.46 15.83 -9.18
CA VAL A 80 -13.38 15.40 -10.24
C VAL A 80 -12.93 14.07 -10.83
N VAL A 81 -11.64 13.94 -11.19
CA VAL A 81 -11.09 12.70 -11.73
C VAL A 81 -11.21 11.56 -10.73
N GLY A 82 -10.90 11.80 -9.45
CA GLY A 82 -11.05 10.82 -8.37
C GLY A 82 -12.50 10.38 -8.20
N THR A 83 -13.44 11.32 -8.17
CA THR A 83 -14.87 11.01 -8.03
C THR A 83 -15.37 10.17 -9.20
N VAL A 84 -15.01 10.54 -10.44
CA VAL A 84 -15.36 9.76 -11.64
C VAL A 84 -14.73 8.37 -11.59
N ALA A 85 -13.46 8.26 -11.19
CA ALA A 85 -12.79 6.97 -11.03
C ALA A 85 -13.47 6.09 -9.98
N CYS A 86 -13.85 6.62 -8.82
CA CYS A 86 -14.60 5.89 -7.78
C CYS A 86 -15.96 5.40 -8.29
N VAL A 87 -16.71 6.25 -9.01
CA VAL A 87 -18.01 5.87 -9.57
C VAL A 87 -17.83 4.75 -10.61
N LEU A 88 -16.86 4.88 -11.51
CA LEU A 88 -16.56 3.83 -12.48
C LEU A 88 -16.11 2.53 -11.79
N PHE A 89 -15.29 2.63 -10.76
CA PHE A 89 -14.83 1.48 -9.97
C PHE A 89 -16.01 0.70 -9.38
N ALA A 90 -17.01 1.39 -8.82
CA ALA A 90 -18.19 0.75 -8.24
C ALA A 90 -18.99 -0.10 -9.25
N PHE A 91 -18.94 0.21 -10.55
CA PHE A 91 -19.63 -0.56 -11.60
C PHE A 91 -18.74 -1.58 -12.31
N LEU A 92 -17.45 -1.26 -12.48
CA LEU A 92 -16.52 -2.06 -13.31
C LEU A 92 -15.64 -3.02 -12.50
N TRP A 93 -15.71 -3.02 -11.17
CA TRP A 93 -14.81 -3.83 -10.33
C TRP A 93 -14.88 -5.34 -10.62
N ASN A 94 -16.06 -5.89 -10.95
CA ASN A 94 -16.25 -7.33 -11.23
C ASN A 94 -16.14 -7.67 -12.73
N MET A 95 -15.72 -6.72 -13.58
CA MET A 95 -15.57 -6.98 -15.00
C MET A 95 -14.22 -7.66 -15.28
N THR A 96 -14.29 -8.91 -15.73
CA THR A 96 -13.11 -9.69 -16.13
C THR A 96 -12.96 -9.71 -17.66
N SER A 97 -11.71 -9.65 -18.11
CA SER A 97 -11.35 -9.68 -19.53
C SER A 97 -10.33 -10.78 -19.79
N TRP A 98 -10.34 -11.38 -20.98
CA TRP A 98 -9.41 -12.43 -21.34
C TRP A 98 -8.11 -11.84 -21.90
N VAL A 99 -7.00 -12.04 -21.20
CA VAL A 99 -5.67 -11.52 -21.57
C VAL A 99 -4.61 -12.59 -21.34
N LEU A 100 -3.65 -12.73 -22.27
CA LEU A 100 -2.52 -13.66 -22.18
C LEU A 100 -2.88 -15.13 -21.82
N GLY A 101 -4.08 -15.58 -22.19
CA GLY A 101 -4.54 -16.96 -21.93
C GLY A 101 -5.19 -17.18 -20.56
N GLY A 102 -5.46 -16.12 -19.80
CA GLY A 102 -6.19 -16.17 -18.53
C GLY A 102 -7.26 -15.07 -18.41
N GLN A 103 -8.16 -15.22 -17.43
CA GLN A 103 -9.06 -14.14 -17.03
C GLN A 103 -8.33 -13.20 -16.10
N HIS A 104 -8.40 -11.90 -16.40
CA HIS A 104 -7.81 -10.84 -15.60
C HIS A 104 -8.78 -9.68 -15.42
N SER A 105 -8.78 -9.10 -14.23
CA SER A 105 -9.59 -7.95 -13.80
C SER A 105 -8.91 -6.64 -14.20
N ILE A 106 -8.65 -6.49 -15.50
CA ILE A 106 -7.89 -5.34 -16.03
C ILE A 106 -8.58 -4.02 -15.72
N ALA A 107 -9.92 -3.96 -15.80
CA ALA A 107 -10.68 -2.76 -15.47
C ALA A 107 -10.45 -2.34 -14.00
N PHE A 108 -10.52 -3.30 -13.08
CA PHE A 108 -10.24 -3.09 -11.67
C PHE A 108 -8.80 -2.59 -11.44
N ILE A 109 -7.80 -3.21 -12.08
CA ILE A 109 -6.39 -2.82 -11.94
C ILE A 109 -6.13 -1.42 -12.50
N VAL A 110 -6.68 -1.08 -13.67
CA VAL A 110 -6.54 0.25 -14.28
C VAL A 110 -7.25 1.33 -13.44
N LEU A 111 -8.45 1.06 -12.94
CA LEU A 111 -9.17 1.99 -12.08
C LEU A 111 -8.45 2.17 -10.73
N THR A 112 -7.88 1.10 -10.17
CA THR A 112 -7.00 1.17 -8.97
C THR A 112 -5.78 2.04 -9.24
N PHE A 113 -5.16 1.92 -10.42
CA PHE A 113 -4.05 2.80 -10.82
C PHE A 113 -4.47 4.26 -10.87
N LEU A 114 -5.62 4.57 -11.48
CA LEU A 114 -6.13 5.94 -11.57
C LEU A 114 -6.46 6.52 -10.20
N LEU A 115 -7.07 5.72 -9.31
CA LEU A 115 -7.32 6.10 -7.92
C LEU A 115 -6.02 6.36 -7.18
N ALA A 116 -5.06 5.44 -7.25
CA ALA A 116 -3.74 5.63 -6.63
C ALA A 116 -3.02 6.86 -7.18
N LEU A 117 -3.14 7.17 -8.48
CA LEU A 117 -2.52 8.34 -9.10
C LEU A 117 -3.13 9.62 -8.55
N VAL A 118 -4.46 9.67 -8.44
CA VAL A 118 -5.19 10.77 -7.81
C VAL A 118 -4.81 10.91 -6.35
N ASP A 119 -4.78 9.81 -5.60
CA ASP A 119 -4.49 9.77 -4.17
C ASP A 119 -3.08 10.30 -3.88
N CYS A 120 -2.05 9.74 -4.54
CA CYS A 120 -0.67 10.21 -4.42
C CYS A 120 -0.52 11.69 -4.82
N THR A 121 -1.20 12.12 -5.89
CA THR A 121 -1.15 13.51 -6.36
C THR A 121 -1.85 14.46 -5.40
N SER A 122 -2.97 14.05 -4.81
CA SER A 122 -3.77 14.85 -3.90
C SER A 122 -3.00 15.17 -2.61
N SER A 123 -2.33 14.19 -1.99
CA SER A 123 -1.52 14.42 -0.77
C SER A 123 -0.40 15.45 -0.97
N VAL A 124 0.15 15.56 -2.18
CA VAL A 124 1.20 16.54 -2.51
C VAL A 124 0.63 17.89 -2.91
N THR A 125 -0.50 17.92 -3.63
CA THR A 125 -1.11 19.18 -4.13
C THR A 125 -2.01 19.87 -3.11
N PHE A 126 -2.55 19.13 -2.14
CA PHE A 126 -3.46 19.66 -1.13
C PHE A 126 -2.71 20.48 -0.07
N LEU A 127 -1.46 20.11 0.24
CA LEU A 127 -0.62 20.82 1.20
C LEU A 127 -0.33 22.29 0.77
N PRO A 128 0.10 22.57 -0.48
CA PRO A 128 0.21 23.95 -0.99
C PRO A 128 -1.08 24.75 -0.88
N PHE A 129 -2.23 24.15 -1.19
CA PHE A 129 -3.54 24.80 -1.03
C PHE A 129 -3.83 25.14 0.44
N MET A 130 -3.60 24.18 1.35
CA MET A 130 -3.82 24.36 2.78
C MET A 130 -2.88 25.41 3.39
N SER A 131 -1.70 25.66 2.80
CA SER A 131 -0.78 26.72 3.25
C SER A 131 -1.35 28.15 3.12
N ARG A 132 -2.42 28.33 2.33
CA ARG A 132 -3.14 29.60 2.22
C ARG A 132 -4.14 29.84 3.36
N LEU A 133 -4.45 28.81 4.12
CA LEU A 133 -5.26 28.88 5.33
C LEU A 133 -4.35 29.03 6.56
N PRO A 134 -4.88 29.53 7.70
CA PRO A 134 -4.15 29.53 8.96
C PRO A 134 -3.60 28.14 9.32
N THR A 135 -2.38 28.10 9.83
CA THR A 135 -1.62 26.87 10.08
C THR A 135 -2.31 25.88 11.03
N HIS A 136 -3.22 26.33 11.89
CA HIS A 136 -3.99 25.45 12.76
C HIS A 136 -4.97 24.53 12.01
N TYR A 137 -5.26 24.79 10.72
CA TYR A 137 -6.05 23.88 9.89
C TYR A 137 -5.21 22.75 9.28
N LEU A 138 -3.88 22.90 9.16
CA LEU A 138 -3.00 21.84 8.65
C LEU A 138 -3.01 20.61 9.57
N THR A 139 -3.10 20.81 10.89
CA THR A 139 -3.23 19.70 11.83
C THR A 139 -4.53 18.93 11.60
N THR A 140 -5.63 19.63 11.31
CA THR A 140 -6.93 19.01 11.03
C THR A 140 -6.93 18.26 9.71
N PHE A 141 -6.18 18.74 8.72
CA PHE A 141 -5.95 18.03 7.45
C PHE A 141 -5.27 16.69 7.69
N PHE A 142 -4.17 16.65 8.45
CA PHE A 142 -3.49 15.40 8.79
C PHE A 142 -4.34 14.46 9.66
N VAL A 143 -5.21 15.01 10.52
CA VAL A 143 -6.21 14.19 11.23
C VAL A 143 -7.21 13.57 10.25
N GLY A 144 -7.67 14.33 9.25
CA GLY A 144 -8.53 13.83 8.18
C GLY A 144 -7.87 12.71 7.37
N GLU A 145 -6.62 12.91 6.96
CA GLU A 145 -5.78 11.88 6.32
C GLU A 145 -5.71 10.60 7.16
N GLY A 146 -5.53 10.70 8.48
CA GLY A 146 -5.57 9.55 9.37
C GLY A 146 -6.94 8.86 9.43
N PHE A 147 -8.03 9.62 9.40
CA PHE A 147 -9.38 9.06 9.37
C PHE A 147 -9.75 8.36 8.05
N SER A 148 -9.02 8.62 6.97
CA SER A 148 -9.20 7.92 5.69
C SER A 148 -8.95 6.40 5.81
N GLY A 149 -8.15 5.95 6.78
CA GLY A 149 -7.96 4.54 7.10
C GLY A 149 -8.90 4.01 8.18
N LEU A 150 -9.23 4.84 9.17
CA LEU A 150 -10.12 4.45 10.27
C LEU A 150 -11.56 4.21 9.79
N LEU A 151 -12.09 5.10 8.94
CA LEU A 151 -13.49 5.02 8.51
C LEU A 151 -13.77 3.73 7.72
N PRO A 152 -12.97 3.35 6.70
CA PRO A 152 -13.18 2.07 6.02
C PRO A 152 -13.00 0.86 6.94
N ALA A 153 -12.05 0.89 7.88
CA ALA A 153 -11.85 -0.18 8.84
C ALA A 153 -13.09 -0.39 9.74
N LEU A 154 -13.72 0.70 10.20
CA LEU A 154 -14.97 0.61 10.97
C LEU A 154 -16.12 0.05 10.14
N VAL A 155 -16.23 0.47 8.87
CA VAL A 155 -17.25 -0.05 7.94
C VAL A 155 -17.08 -1.54 7.74
N ALA A 156 -15.86 -2.00 7.47
CA ALA A 156 -15.59 -3.41 7.23
C ALA A 156 -15.77 -4.28 8.49
N LEU A 157 -15.39 -3.75 9.67
CA LEU A 157 -15.70 -4.38 10.95
C LEU A 157 -17.21 -4.54 11.14
N ALA A 158 -18.00 -3.51 10.81
CA ALA A 158 -19.46 -3.57 10.89
C ALA A 158 -20.06 -4.58 9.88
N GLN A 159 -19.43 -4.73 8.71
CA GLN A 159 -19.81 -5.74 7.72
C GLN A 159 -19.38 -7.17 8.11
N GLY A 160 -18.44 -7.31 9.05
CA GLY A 160 -17.87 -8.61 9.42
C GLY A 160 -16.88 -9.15 8.38
N SER A 161 -16.20 -8.25 7.64
CA SER A 161 -15.18 -8.62 6.65
C SER A 161 -14.10 -9.51 7.30
N GLY A 162 -13.90 -10.71 6.78
CA GLY A 162 -12.88 -11.65 7.27
C GLY A 162 -13.39 -12.77 8.20
N ILE A 163 -14.69 -12.86 8.49
CA ILE A 163 -15.26 -14.04 9.16
C ILE A 163 -15.52 -15.14 8.11
N THR A 164 -14.54 -16.01 7.90
CA THR A 164 -14.72 -17.22 7.08
C THR A 164 -15.38 -18.33 7.90
N SER A 165 -16.58 -18.77 7.49
CA SER A 165 -17.23 -19.95 8.07
C SER A 165 -16.69 -21.22 7.43
N CYS A 166 -15.97 -22.03 8.20
CA CYS A 166 -15.52 -23.35 7.75
C CYS A 166 -16.66 -24.36 7.94
N VAL A 167 -17.22 -24.85 6.83
CA VAL A 167 -18.19 -25.95 6.86
C VAL A 167 -17.44 -27.27 6.77
N ASN A 168 -17.64 -28.15 7.74
CA ASN A 168 -17.04 -29.48 7.73
C ASN A 168 -17.83 -30.37 6.75
N VAL A 169 -17.27 -30.64 5.57
CA VAL A 169 -17.89 -31.52 4.58
C VAL A 169 -17.33 -32.93 4.79
N THR A 170 -18.09 -33.78 5.48
CA THR A 170 -17.81 -35.22 5.50
C THR A 170 -18.30 -35.82 4.19
N GLU A 171 -17.42 -35.97 3.20
CA GLU A 171 -17.73 -36.79 2.03
C GLU A 171 -17.93 -38.24 2.49
N THR A 172 -19.18 -38.68 2.48
CA THR A 172 -19.46 -40.11 2.62
C THR A 172 -19.04 -40.76 1.32
N LEU A 173 -17.89 -41.42 1.31
CA LEU A 173 -17.46 -42.30 0.21
C LEU A 173 -18.47 -43.45 0.12
N VAL A 174 -19.59 -43.20 -0.57
CA VAL A 174 -20.43 -44.27 -1.08
C VAL A 174 -19.66 -44.86 -2.23
N SER A 175 -18.89 -45.91 -1.93
CA SER A 175 -18.28 -46.80 -2.91
C SER A 175 -19.37 -47.44 -3.77
N THR A 176 -19.85 -46.72 -4.78
CA THR A 176 -20.51 -47.33 -5.92
C THR A 176 -19.52 -47.30 -7.06
N SER A 177 -18.91 -48.46 -7.31
CA SER A 177 -18.08 -48.72 -8.47
C SER A 177 -18.85 -48.37 -9.75
N SER A 178 -18.44 -47.31 -10.44
CA SER A 178 -18.79 -47.09 -11.85
C SER A 178 -17.67 -46.26 -12.50
N PRO A 179 -17.09 -46.71 -13.62
CA PRO A 179 -15.92 -46.07 -14.20
C PRO A 179 -16.37 -45.00 -15.21
N VAL A 180 -16.28 -43.72 -14.87
CA VAL A 180 -16.33 -42.66 -15.89
C VAL A 180 -15.35 -41.53 -15.57
N THR A 181 -14.41 -41.41 -16.50
CA THR A 181 -13.41 -40.37 -16.73
C THR A 181 -13.96 -38.94 -16.57
N SER A 182 -13.39 -38.16 -15.64
CA SER A 182 -13.12 -36.73 -15.87
C SER A 182 -12.12 -36.21 -14.84
N ARG A 183 -10.87 -35.98 -15.27
CA ARG A 183 -9.80 -35.45 -14.45
C ARG A 183 -10.01 -33.94 -14.27
N LYS A 184 -10.72 -33.52 -13.22
CA LYS A 184 -10.59 -32.17 -12.65
C LYS A 184 -9.73 -32.29 -11.39
N THR A 185 -8.55 -31.69 -11.44
CA THR A 185 -7.63 -31.62 -10.31
C THR A 185 -8.18 -30.63 -9.28
N TYR A 186 -8.77 -31.13 -8.20
CA TYR A 186 -9.01 -30.34 -7.00
C TYR A 186 -7.89 -30.67 -6.00
N VAL A 187 -7.18 -29.64 -5.54
CA VAL A 187 -6.16 -29.77 -4.51
C VAL A 187 -6.88 -29.86 -3.17
N THR A 188 -6.88 -31.05 -2.56
CA THR A 188 -7.42 -31.28 -1.22
C THR A 188 -6.30 -31.10 -0.18
N GLN A 189 -6.41 -30.09 0.70
CA GLN A 189 -5.61 -30.05 1.92
C GLN A 189 -6.25 -30.99 2.97
N VAL A 190 -5.49 -31.98 3.43
CA VAL A 190 -5.91 -32.87 4.53
C VAL A 190 -5.42 -32.28 5.85
N SER A 191 -6.35 -31.88 6.71
CA SER A 191 -6.07 -31.57 8.12
C SER A 191 -6.30 -32.80 8.98
N ALA A 192 -5.25 -33.31 9.63
CA ALA A 192 -5.34 -34.40 10.60
C ALA A 192 -5.82 -33.87 11.97
N LEU A 193 -6.87 -34.48 12.53
CA LEU A 193 -7.38 -34.20 13.88
C LEU A 193 -6.50 -34.84 14.98
N PRO A 194 -6.53 -34.32 16.23
CA PRO A 194 -5.58 -34.66 17.28
C PRO A 194 -6.05 -35.82 18.17
N GLY A 195 -5.15 -36.74 18.48
CA GLY A 195 -5.26 -37.67 19.61
C GLY A 195 -3.94 -37.66 20.38
N GLY A 196 -3.91 -37.06 21.58
CA GLY A 196 -2.79 -37.20 22.52
C GLY A 196 -2.95 -38.45 23.41
N PRO A 197 -2.21 -38.56 24.53
CA PRO A 197 -0.91 -37.97 24.87
C PRO A 197 0.15 -39.08 25.12
N HIS A 198 1.44 -38.85 24.90
CA HIS A 198 2.54 -39.33 25.75
C HIS A 198 3.87 -38.75 25.25
N SER A 199 4.72 -38.43 26.22
CA SER A 199 5.86 -37.52 26.15
C SER A 199 7.12 -38.12 25.53
N ALA A 200 7.80 -37.27 24.75
CA ALA A 200 9.24 -37.09 24.62
C ALA A 200 10.16 -38.23 24.11
N GLY A 201 10.98 -37.86 23.12
CA GLY A 201 12.33 -38.40 22.95
C GLY A 201 12.52 -39.21 21.68
N ASP A 202 13.48 -38.77 20.86
CA ASP A 202 14.12 -39.55 19.79
C ASP A 202 13.26 -39.96 18.57
N ARG A 203 13.28 -39.10 17.54
CA ARG A 203 13.57 -39.49 16.14
C ARG A 203 13.42 -38.29 15.19
N LEU A 204 14.42 -37.43 15.17
CA LEU A 204 14.76 -36.62 13.99
C LEU A 204 16.21 -36.96 13.58
N ARG A 205 16.44 -38.24 13.30
CA ARG A 205 17.62 -38.71 12.55
C ARG A 205 17.13 -39.31 11.24
N GLY A 206 17.38 -38.59 10.16
CA GLY A 206 17.26 -39.11 8.80
C GLY A 206 16.37 -38.25 7.93
N LEU A 207 16.89 -37.11 7.46
CA LEU A 207 16.80 -36.64 6.06
C LEU A 207 17.47 -35.26 5.91
N GLN A 208 18.76 -35.18 6.27
CA GLN A 208 19.57 -34.03 5.86
C GLN A 208 21.02 -34.48 5.67
N HIS A 209 21.35 -34.86 4.43
CA HIS A 209 22.72 -34.90 3.91
C HIS A 209 22.67 -34.65 2.40
N GLY A 210 23.38 -33.62 1.95
CA GLY A 210 23.50 -33.23 0.54
C GLY A 210 24.34 -31.96 0.32
N HIS A 211 25.61 -32.02 0.74
CA HIS A 211 26.78 -31.19 0.37
C HIS A 211 26.77 -29.66 0.60
N GLY A 212 27.61 -29.26 1.57
CA GLY A 212 28.08 -27.89 1.77
C GLY A 212 29.46 -27.61 1.15
N CYS A 213 29.75 -26.32 1.01
CA CYS A 213 31.10 -25.75 0.98
C CYS A 213 31.22 -24.83 2.20
N ASP A 214 32.28 -25.03 2.99
CA ASP A 214 32.60 -24.32 4.23
C ASP A 214 32.93 -22.84 4.01
N GLU A 215 32.37 -21.95 4.84
CA GLU A 215 32.99 -20.67 5.17
C GLU A 215 32.76 -20.35 6.67
N PRO A 216 33.77 -19.91 7.45
CA PRO A 216 33.69 -19.91 8.91
C PRO A 216 32.98 -18.66 9.46
N LEU A 217 32.08 -18.87 10.42
CA LEU A 217 31.51 -17.83 11.27
C LEU A 217 32.58 -17.29 12.26
N PRO A 218 32.79 -15.96 12.40
CA PRO A 218 33.59 -15.43 13.49
C PRO A 218 32.79 -15.36 14.81
N ALA A 219 33.45 -15.77 15.89
CA ALA A 219 32.96 -15.75 17.28
C ALA A 219 32.94 -14.32 17.87
N PRO A 220 32.31 -14.10 19.04
CA PRO A 220 31.74 -12.80 19.42
C PRO A 220 32.77 -11.86 20.06
N ALA A 221 32.71 -10.58 19.71
CA ALA A 221 33.37 -9.50 20.44
C ALA A 221 32.40 -8.88 21.46
N GLY A 222 32.90 -8.65 22.68
CA GLY A 222 32.18 -8.11 23.83
C GLY A 222 31.76 -6.62 23.71
N PRO A 223 31.34 -6.01 24.83
CA PRO A 223 30.29 -4.99 24.83
C PRO A 223 30.80 -3.59 24.49
N LEU A 224 30.18 -2.94 23.50
CA LEU A 224 30.39 -1.52 23.18
C LEU A 224 29.08 -0.76 23.36
N GLY A 225 29.17 0.32 24.13
CA GLY A 225 28.08 1.01 24.80
C GLY A 225 27.02 1.65 23.89
N TRP A 226 25.82 1.71 24.44
CA TRP A 226 24.67 2.44 23.92
C TRP A 226 24.99 3.94 23.78
N GLY A 227 24.99 4.43 22.54
CA GLY A 227 24.97 5.84 22.19
C GLY A 227 23.74 6.17 21.34
N SER A 228 22.87 7.02 21.87
CA SER A 228 21.58 7.48 21.32
C SER A 228 21.68 8.16 19.93
N PRO A 229 20.69 7.99 19.02
CA PRO A 229 20.76 8.40 17.61
C PRO A 229 20.59 9.92 17.33
N HIS A 230 20.67 10.80 18.33
CA HIS A 230 20.44 12.24 18.14
C HIS A 230 21.58 13.02 17.45
N ARG A 231 22.73 12.40 17.16
CA ARG A 231 23.91 13.10 16.64
C ARG A 231 24.11 13.04 15.12
N ALA A 232 23.34 12.20 14.42
CA ALA A 232 23.41 12.11 12.95
C ALA A 232 22.70 13.29 12.23
N LEU A 233 21.76 13.97 12.90
CA LEU A 233 20.99 15.07 12.30
C LEU A 233 21.67 16.46 12.35
N LEU A 234 22.77 16.62 13.10
CA LEU A 234 23.49 17.90 13.20
C LEU A 234 24.66 18.04 12.22
N GLY A 235 25.07 16.96 11.55
CA GLY A 235 26.15 16.98 10.54
C GLY A 235 25.71 17.46 9.15
N ALA A 236 24.41 17.39 8.83
CA ALA A 236 23.89 17.73 7.50
C ALA A 236 23.51 19.22 7.33
N VAL A 237 23.52 20.01 8.41
CA VAL A 237 23.13 21.45 8.37
C VAL A 237 24.33 22.40 8.17
N HIS A 238 25.57 21.90 8.21
CA HIS A 238 26.77 22.72 7.99
C HIS A 238 27.50 22.48 6.64
N GLY A 239 26.98 21.61 5.78
CA GLY A 239 27.62 21.24 4.50
C GLY A 239 27.18 22.06 3.27
N HIS A 240 26.19 22.95 3.39
CA HIS A 240 25.56 23.59 2.22
C HIS A 240 25.78 25.10 2.08
N SER A 241 26.67 25.69 2.88
CA SER A 241 26.98 27.13 2.88
C SER A 241 28.36 27.49 2.27
N GLN A 242 29.07 26.56 1.63
CA GLN A 242 30.44 26.78 1.10
C GLN A 242 30.62 26.60 -0.42
N LEU A 243 29.55 26.63 -1.22
CA LEU A 243 29.64 26.51 -2.69
C LEU A 243 29.22 27.77 -3.47
N ARG A 244 29.28 28.95 -2.84
CA ARG A 244 29.02 30.21 -3.56
C ARG A 244 29.90 31.36 -3.07
N GLN A 245 31.21 31.26 -3.31
CA GLN A 245 32.09 32.43 -3.38
C GLN A 245 33.29 32.10 -4.28
N GLY A 246 33.20 32.53 -5.54
CA GLY A 246 34.28 32.44 -6.51
C GLY A 246 35.45 33.32 -6.11
N HIS A 247 36.64 32.75 -6.16
CA HIS A 247 37.92 33.43 -6.15
C HIS A 247 38.01 34.40 -7.35
N ALA A 248 38.03 35.69 -7.08
CA ALA A 248 38.73 36.67 -7.91
C ALA A 248 39.93 37.14 -7.08
N GLY A 249 41.13 36.72 -7.50
CA GLY A 249 42.39 37.20 -6.94
C GLY A 249 42.70 38.61 -7.44
N CYS A 250 43.24 39.43 -6.53
CA CYS A 250 44.27 40.41 -6.79
C CYS A 250 44.83 40.88 -5.43
N ASP A 251 46.08 40.50 -5.17
CA ASP A 251 46.98 41.14 -4.22
C ASP A 251 47.27 42.60 -4.69
N PRO A 252 47.65 43.54 -3.80
CA PRO A 252 49.08 43.61 -3.49
C PRO A 252 49.44 43.99 -2.05
N ALA A 253 50.67 43.60 -1.74
CA ALA A 253 51.50 44.05 -0.63
C ALA A 253 51.79 45.57 -0.63
N ARG A 254 52.14 46.03 0.59
CA ARG A 254 52.66 47.34 1.03
C ARG A 254 51.68 48.47 1.32
#